data_AF-A0A6P8CAL4-F1
#
_entry.id   AF-A0A6P8CAL4-F1
#
_cell.length_a   1.000
_cell.length_b   1.000
_cell.length_c   1.000
_cell.angle_alpha   90.00
_cell.angle_beta   90.00
_cell.angle_gamma   90.00
#
_symmetry.space_group_name_H-M   'P 1'
#
loop_
_entity.id
_entity.type
_entity.pdbx_description
1 polymer ?
#
loop_
_entity_poly.entity_id
_entity_poly.type
_entity_poly.pdbx_seq_one_letter_code
_entity_poly.pdbx_strand_id
1 'polypeptide(L)'
;MQEAQLAKEKMHGRLACGRPLVVRLASEKYFAETLERPPKAAGPASRGSISSSSSSLGQGSSRSAKIAAIKSKLKVLEEESSNSKKQRPS
;
A
#
# COMPACT_ATOMS: atom_id res chain seq x y z
N MET A 1 14.73 30.90 0.13
CA MET A 1 13.34 30.52 -0.22
C MET A 1 13.27 29.34 -1.20
N GLN A 2 14.21 29.21 -2.15
CA GLN A 2 14.26 28.11 -3.13
C GLN A 2 14.33 26.71 -2.50
N GLU A 3 15.05 26.55 -1.39
CA GLU A 3 15.20 25.26 -0.69
C GLU A 3 13.87 24.63 -0.27
N ALA A 4 12.88 25.44 0.14
CA ALA A 4 11.57 24.95 0.54
C ALA A 4 10.78 24.38 -0.65
N GLN A 5 10.94 24.97 -1.85
CA GLN A 5 10.32 24.47 -3.08
C GLN A 5 10.95 23.13 -3.48
N LEU A 6 12.27 23.05 -3.44
CA LEU A 6 13.02 21.82 -3.73
C LEU A 6 12.65 20.69 -2.76
N ALA A 7 12.48 21.02 -1.48
CA ALA A 7 12.05 20.06 -0.47
C ALA A 7 10.63 19.53 -0.76
N LYS A 8 9.68 20.40 -1.12
CA LYS A 8 8.32 19.99 -1.50
C LYS A 8 8.36 19.03 -2.68
N GLU A 9 9.08 19.35 -3.75
CA GLU A 9 9.20 18.50 -4.94
C GLU A 9 9.81 17.14 -4.62
N LYS A 10 10.90 17.11 -3.83
CA LYS A 10 11.65 15.88 -3.56
C LYS A 10 10.97 14.96 -2.54
N MET A 11 10.25 15.53 -1.58
CA MET A 11 9.78 14.81 -0.39
C MET A 11 8.28 14.50 -0.40
N HIS A 12 7.47 15.21 -1.18
CA HIS A 12 6.04 14.91 -1.28
C HIS A 12 5.83 13.49 -1.85
N GLY A 13 4.99 12.69 -1.20
CA GLY A 13 4.70 11.31 -1.59
C GLY A 13 5.79 10.28 -1.23
N ARG A 14 6.97 10.70 -0.74
CA ARG A 14 8.00 9.77 -0.24
C ARG A 14 7.48 8.98 0.96
N LEU A 15 7.94 7.74 1.13
CA LEU A 15 7.52 6.90 2.25
C LEU A 15 8.40 7.15 3.49
N ALA A 16 7.77 7.29 4.65
CA ALA A 16 8.40 7.20 5.97
C ALA A 16 7.61 6.20 6.82
N CYS A 17 8.30 5.20 7.37
CA CYS A 17 7.65 4.09 8.10
C CYS A 17 6.50 3.43 7.30
N GLY A 18 6.66 3.31 5.98
CA GLY A 18 5.64 2.74 5.08
C GLY A 18 4.44 3.64 4.77
N ARG A 19 4.44 4.91 5.20
CA ARG A 19 3.36 5.88 4.93
C ARG A 19 3.85 7.02 4.04
N PRO A 20 3.08 7.44 3.02
CA PRO A 20 3.46 8.56 2.17
C PRO A 20 3.42 9.90 2.93
N LEU A 21 4.46 10.72 2.74
CA LEU A 21 4.61 12.04 3.31
C LEU A 21 3.78 13.07 2.53
N VAL A 22 3.24 14.07 3.25
CA VAL A 22 2.58 15.23 2.63
C VAL A 22 3.36 16.49 3.02
N VAL A 23 3.97 17.14 2.03
CA VAL A 23 4.70 18.40 2.21
C VAL A 23 3.97 19.52 1.47
N ARG A 24 3.74 20.64 2.15
CA ARG A 24 3.07 21.84 1.63
C ARG A 24 3.76 23.10 2.12
N LEU A 25 3.83 24.13 1.27
CA LEU A 25 4.34 25.44 1.68
C LEU A 25 3.32 26.14 2.59
N ALA A 26 3.79 26.99 3.50
CA ALA A 26 2.90 27.76 4.37
C ALA A 26 2.02 28.76 3.59
N SER A 27 2.52 29.26 2.45
CA SER A 27 1.77 30.13 1.54
C SER A 27 0.57 29.43 0.88
N GLU A 28 0.60 28.09 0.75
CA GLU A 28 -0.51 27.30 0.20
C GLU A 28 -1.71 27.22 1.15
N LYS A 29 -1.51 27.52 2.44
CA LYS A 29 -2.58 27.46 3.45
C LYS A 29 -3.70 28.47 3.17
N TYR A 30 -3.39 29.61 2.55
CA TYR A 30 -4.37 30.68 2.34
C TYR A 30 -5.41 30.39 1.24
N PHE A 31 -5.11 29.49 0.29
CA PHE A 31 -6.03 29.13 -0.79
C PHE A 31 -6.92 27.92 -0.46
N ALA A 32 -6.46 27.01 0.40
CA ALA A 32 -7.22 25.80 0.73
C ALA A 32 -8.30 26.03 1.80
N GLU A 33 -8.11 26.98 2.72
CA GLU A 33 -9.09 27.28 3.78
C GLU A 33 -10.29 28.10 3.31
N THR A 34 -10.19 28.78 2.16
CA THR A 34 -11.27 29.62 1.61
C THR A 34 -12.19 28.89 0.63
N LEU A 35 -11.76 27.75 0.05
CA LEU A 35 -12.59 26.97 -0.88
C LEU A 35 -13.38 25.84 -0.18
N GLU A 36 -12.93 25.35 0.98
CA GLU A 36 -13.45 24.12 1.62
C GLU A 36 -14.09 24.34 3.00
N ARG A 37 -14.77 25.48 3.24
CA ARG A 37 -15.53 25.69 4.51
C ARG A 37 -17.01 25.99 4.28
N PRO A 38 -17.89 24.98 4.26
CA PRO A 38 -19.26 25.14 4.73
C PRO A 38 -19.31 25.06 6.27
N PRO A 39 -20.31 25.67 6.94
CA PRO A 39 -20.36 25.75 8.39
C PRO A 39 -20.74 24.41 9.02
N LYS A 40 -19.91 23.96 9.96
CA LYS A 40 -20.27 23.15 11.14
C LYS A 40 -21.20 21.94 10.88
N ALA A 41 -20.61 20.76 10.68
CA ALA A 41 -21.23 19.50 11.08
C ALA A 41 -20.16 18.51 11.52
N ALA A 42 -20.35 17.94 12.71
CA ALA A 42 -19.55 16.86 13.24
C ALA A 42 -19.67 15.62 12.34
N GLY A 43 -18.54 15.04 11.95
CA GLY A 43 -18.51 13.75 11.27
C GLY A 43 -17.09 13.43 10.77
N PRO A 44 -16.50 12.27 11.07
CA PRO A 44 -15.21 11.88 10.51
C PRO A 44 -15.42 11.47 9.05
N ALA A 45 -15.49 12.44 8.15
CA ALA A 45 -15.75 12.18 6.74
C ALA A 45 -14.46 12.28 5.92
N SER A 46 -14.04 11.10 5.45
CA SER A 46 -13.35 10.85 4.20
C SER A 46 -11.96 11.44 4.03
N ARG A 47 -10.98 10.77 4.65
CA ARG A 47 -9.64 10.68 4.06
C ARG A 47 -9.84 10.01 2.70
N GLY A 48 -9.77 10.80 1.63
CA GLY A 48 -9.74 10.29 0.26
C GLY A 48 -8.77 9.12 0.20
N SER A 49 -9.31 7.94 -0.10
CA SER A 49 -8.52 6.75 -0.38
C SER A 49 -7.73 7.04 -1.64
N ILE A 50 -6.50 7.52 -1.47
CA ILE A 50 -5.45 7.41 -2.46
C ILE A 50 -5.33 5.92 -2.78
N SER A 51 -5.96 5.51 -3.88
CA SER A 51 -5.72 4.24 -4.54
C SER A 51 -4.22 4.14 -4.78
N SER A 52 -3.56 3.37 -3.90
CA SER A 52 -2.22 2.87 -4.08
C SER A 52 -2.25 1.90 -5.27
N SER A 53 -2.03 2.44 -6.46
CA SER A 53 -1.67 1.66 -7.64
C SER A 53 -0.25 1.12 -7.48
N SER A 54 -0.09 0.11 -6.62
CA SER A 54 1.11 -0.72 -6.55
C SER A 54 0.79 -2.10 -5.93
N SER A 55 -0.14 -2.80 -6.57
CA SER A 55 -0.20 -4.27 -6.76
C SER A 55 -1.64 -4.64 -7.07
N SER A 56 -2.00 -4.67 -8.36
CA SER A 56 -3.20 -5.33 -8.83
C SER A 56 -3.04 -6.86 -8.74
N LEU A 57 -2.99 -7.36 -7.50
CA LEU A 57 -3.42 -8.68 -7.03
C LEU A 57 -4.55 -8.50 -5.99
N GLY A 58 -5.21 -7.34 -6.04
CA GLY A 58 -6.07 -6.83 -4.97
C GLY A 58 -7.57 -6.94 -5.22
N GLN A 59 -8.03 -7.48 -6.35
CA GLN A 59 -9.46 -7.74 -6.56
C GLN A 59 -9.80 -9.18 -6.12
N GLY A 60 -10.06 -9.32 -4.82
CA GLY A 60 -11.00 -10.35 -4.31
C GLY A 60 -10.56 -11.81 -4.28
N SER A 61 -9.37 -12.14 -3.76
CA SER A 61 -9.14 -13.54 -3.36
C SER A 61 -9.94 -13.83 -2.07
N SER A 62 -11.02 -14.59 -2.20
CA SER A 62 -11.87 -15.04 -1.09
C SER A 62 -11.07 -15.84 -0.05
N ARG A 63 -11.54 -15.89 1.20
CA ARG A 63 -10.89 -16.68 2.26
C ARG A 63 -10.64 -18.12 1.83
N SER A 64 -11.59 -18.73 1.11
CA SER A 64 -11.46 -20.08 0.58
C SER A 64 -10.37 -20.21 -0.48
N ALA A 65 -10.22 -19.24 -1.39
CA ALA A 65 -9.15 -19.23 -2.38
C ALA A 65 -7.76 -19.15 -1.72
N LYS A 66 -7.61 -18.34 -0.66
CA LYS A 66 -6.37 -18.27 0.12
C LYS A 66 -6.05 -19.60 0.80
N ILE A 67 -7.05 -20.26 1.39
CA ILE A 67 -6.87 -21.59 2.02
C ILE A 67 -6.46 -22.65 1.00
N ALA A 68 -7.11 -22.67 -0.17
CA ALA A 68 -6.81 -23.63 -1.23
C ALA A 68 -5.37 -23.47 -1.76
N ALA A 69 -4.90 -22.23 -1.94
CA ALA A 69 -3.55 -21.94 -2.37
C ALA A 69 -2.49 -22.45 -1.37
N ILE A 70 -2.74 -22.28 -0.07
CA ILE A 70 -1.85 -22.79 0.98
C ILE A 70 -1.84 -24.33 0.96
N LYS A 71 -3.02 -24.97 0.93
CA LYS A 71 -3.13 -26.44 0.88
C LYS A 71 -2.41 -27.04 -0.33
N SER A 72 -2.56 -26.43 -1.51
CA SER A 72 -1.90 -26.90 -2.72
C SER A 72 -0.38 -26.80 -2.60
N LYS A 73 0.15 -25.69 -2.06
CA LYS A 73 1.59 -25.51 -1.86
C LYS A 73 2.16 -26.52 -0.87
N LEU A 74 1.47 -26.77 0.25
CA LEU A 74 1.91 -27.77 1.24
C LEU A 74 1.98 -29.17 0.63
N LYS A 75 0.97 -29.56 -0.15
CA LYS A 75 0.96 -30.87 -0.83
C LYS A 75 2.13 -31.05 -1.80
N VAL A 76 2.48 -30.00 -2.55
CA VAL A 76 3.64 -30.04 -3.47
C VAL A 76 4.95 -30.20 -2.70
N LEU A 77 5.11 -29.49 -1.58
CA LEU A 77 6.30 -29.61 -0.73
C LEU A 77 6.41 -31.00 -0.08
N GLU A 78 5.29 -31.63 0.28
CA GLU A 78 5.26 -33.00 0.79
C GLU A 78 5.66 -34.03 -0.29
N GLU A 79 5.20 -33.87 -1.54
CA GLU A 79 5.58 -34.74 -2.66
C GLU A 79 7.04 -34.53 -3.11
N GLU A 80 7.54 -33.29 -3.13
CA GLU A 80 8.95 -32.99 -3.42
C GLU A 80 9.88 -33.58 -2.36
N SER A 81 9.50 -33.51 -1.08
CA SER A 81 10.26 -34.10 0.03
C SER A 81 10.28 -35.63 -0.02
N SER A 82 9.29 -36.27 -0.63
CA SER A 82 9.24 -37.73 -0.80
C SER A 82 9.93 -38.21 -2.09
N ASN A 83 10.08 -37.34 -3.10
CA ASN A 83 10.83 -37.63 -4.33
C ASN A 83 12.35 -37.39 -4.22
N SER A 84 12.83 -36.70 -3.19
CA SER A 84 14.26 -36.40 -2.98
C SER A 84 15.07 -37.54 -2.32
N LYS A 85 14.50 -38.74 -2.13
CA LYS A 85 15.20 -39.91 -1.55
C LYS A 85 15.20 -41.18 -2.42
N LYS A 86 15.17 -41.05 -3.75
CA LYS A 86 15.43 -42.15 -4.68
C LYS A 86 16.36 -41.75 -5.83
N GLN A 87 17.61 -41.44 -5.50
CA GLN A 87 18.73 -41.90 -6.34
C GLN A 87 19.30 -43.17 -5.67
N ARG A 88 18.92 -44.34 -6.20
CA ARG A 88 19.73 -45.57 -6.15
C ARG A 88 20.49 -45.65 -7.50
N PRO A 89 21.39 -46.62 -7.69
CA PRO A 89 22.70 -46.84 -7.09
C PRO A 89 23.82 -46.65 -8.15
N SER A 90 25.07 -46.45 -7.71
CA SER A 90 26.28 -46.78 -8.50
C SER A 90 27.43 -47.03 -7.55
#